data_AF-A0A7S2QN14-F1
#
_entry.id   AF-A0A7S2QN14-F1
#
_cell.length_a   1.000
_cell.length_b   1.000
_cell.length_c   1.000
_cell.angle_alpha   90.00
_cell.angle_beta   90.00
_cell.angle_gamma   90.00
#
_symmetry.space_group_name_H-M   'P 1'
#
loop_
_entity.id
_entity.type
_entity.pdbx_description
1 polymer ?
#
loop_
_entity_poly.entity_id
_entity_poly.type
_entity_poly.pdbx_seq_one_letter_code
_entity_poly.pdbx_strand_id
1 'polypeptide(L)'
;FSVWWREGKVPLPDYTQRRVTWWDHKPKLPFDLQVMSRSKDIHKIFDEKFLYRHQLTKARNEKRKERRAEWAEERQKQKEARLQAQKERHQKALGAVERAGCGRLIGNSTGFVSRGILAQRQAKDSASPP
;
A
#
# COMPACT_ATOMS: atom_id res chain seq x y z
N PHE A 1 0.29 -11.27 16.32
CA PHE A 1 0.54 -12.42 17.21
C PHE A 1 0.44 -13.69 16.39
N SER A 2 1.56 -14.13 15.78
CA SER A 2 1.65 -15.46 15.17
C SER A 2 1.83 -16.48 16.29
N VAL A 3 0.78 -17.22 16.56
CA VAL A 3 0.79 -18.34 17.50
C VAL A 3 1.42 -19.53 16.77
N TRP A 4 2.75 -19.68 16.90
CA TRP A 4 3.61 -20.62 16.15
C TRP A 4 3.17 -22.09 16.16
N TRP A 5 2.30 -22.51 17.08
CA TRP A 5 1.76 -23.88 17.15
C TRP A 5 0.43 -24.08 16.39
N ARG A 6 -0.05 -23.03 15.70
CA ARG A 6 -1.28 -23.05 14.89
C ARG A 6 -1.06 -22.57 13.45
N GLU A 7 0.17 -22.58 12.93
CA GLU A 7 0.38 -22.34 11.50
C GLU A 7 -0.27 -23.47 10.67
N GLY A 8 -1.24 -23.12 9.81
CA GLY A 8 -1.93 -24.05 8.92
C GLY A 8 -3.24 -24.68 9.42
N LYS A 9 -3.76 -24.31 10.61
CA LYS A 9 -5.04 -24.82 11.14
C LYS A 9 -6.23 -23.93 10.73
N VAL A 10 -7.41 -24.56 10.59
CA VAL A 10 -8.69 -23.87 10.35
C VAL A 10 -8.90 -22.76 11.40
N PRO A 11 -9.30 -21.54 11.00
CA PRO A 11 -9.54 -20.46 11.94
C PRO A 11 -10.59 -20.87 12.97
N LEU A 12 -10.37 -20.44 14.21
CA LEU A 12 -11.33 -20.61 15.29
C LEU A 12 -12.65 -19.92 14.92
N PRO A 13 -13.82 -20.51 15.24
CA PRO A 13 -15.10 -19.84 15.06
C PRO A 13 -15.11 -18.47 15.75
N ASP A 14 -15.71 -17.46 15.11
CA ASP A 14 -15.69 -16.06 15.54
C ASP A 14 -15.98 -15.87 17.04
N TYR A 15 -16.94 -16.62 17.60
CA TYR A 15 -17.30 -16.51 19.01
C TYR A 15 -16.15 -16.95 19.95
N THR A 16 -15.40 -18.00 19.59
CA THR A 16 -14.24 -18.46 20.37
C THR A 16 -13.07 -17.53 20.22
N GLN A 17 -12.83 -17.03 19.00
CA GLN A 17 -11.76 -16.09 18.75
C GLN A 17 -11.96 -14.81 19.56
N ARG A 18 -13.18 -14.26 19.57
CA ARG A 18 -13.55 -13.11 20.40
C ARG A 18 -13.30 -13.34 21.89
N ARG A 19 -13.66 -14.51 22.43
CA ARG A 19 -13.43 -14.85 23.86
C ARG A 19 -11.96 -14.98 24.21
N VAL A 20 -11.15 -15.59 23.35
CA VAL A 20 -9.71 -15.71 23.54
C VAL A 20 -9.07 -14.31 23.50
N THR A 21 -9.42 -13.51 22.49
CA THR A 21 -8.89 -12.14 22.35
C THR A 21 -9.44 -11.17 23.40
N TRP A 22 -10.55 -11.49 24.07
CA TRP A 22 -11.16 -10.60 25.07
C TRP A 22 -10.22 -10.31 26.24
N TRP A 23 -9.44 -11.32 26.64
CA TRP A 23 -8.51 -11.21 27.76
C TRP A 23 -7.20 -10.50 27.36
N ASP A 24 -6.69 -10.77 26.16
CA ASP A 24 -5.41 -10.21 25.68
C ASP A 24 -5.56 -8.82 25.04
N HIS A 25 -6.69 -8.55 24.39
CA HIS A 25 -6.94 -7.37 23.58
C HIS A 25 -8.36 -6.84 23.85
N LYS A 26 -8.58 -6.27 25.03
CA LYS A 26 -9.77 -5.44 25.23
C LYS A 26 -9.75 -4.32 24.19
N PRO A 27 -10.77 -4.21 23.33
CA PRO A 27 -10.84 -3.11 22.39
C PRO A 27 -10.83 -1.81 23.19
N LYS A 28 -9.96 -0.87 22.81
CA LYS A 28 -9.96 0.46 23.42
C LYS A 28 -11.36 1.04 23.27
N LEU A 29 -11.89 1.61 24.35
CA LEU A 29 -13.17 2.31 24.27
C LEU A 29 -13.08 3.38 23.17
N PRO A 30 -14.20 3.70 22.51
CA PRO A 30 -14.29 4.85 21.64
C PRO A 30 -13.67 6.08 22.31
N PHE A 31 -12.90 6.86 21.56
CA PHE A 31 -12.14 7.99 22.10
C PHE A 31 -13.02 8.92 22.95
N ASP A 32 -14.22 9.21 22.47
CA ASP A 32 -15.19 10.07 23.16
C ASP A 32 -15.55 9.51 24.55
N LEU A 33 -15.83 8.20 24.65
CA LEU A 33 -16.09 7.52 25.93
C LEU A 33 -14.83 7.40 26.79
N GLN A 34 -13.66 7.24 26.18
CA GLN A 34 -12.40 7.21 26.91
C GLN A 34 -12.07 8.57 27.53
N VAL A 35 -12.44 9.68 26.88
CA VAL A 35 -12.27 11.03 27.44
C VAL A 35 -13.28 11.25 28.57
N MET A 36 -14.55 10.88 28.35
CA MET A 36 -15.61 11.04 29.36
C MET A 36 -15.46 10.16 30.60
N SER A 37 -14.82 8.99 30.48
CA SER A 37 -14.61 8.05 31.59
C SER A 37 -13.44 8.40 32.52
N ARG A 38 -12.61 9.39 32.17
CA ARG A 38 -11.50 9.82 33.04
C ARG A 38 -12.03 10.61 34.24
N SER A 39 -11.28 10.61 35.35
CA SER A 39 -11.64 11.40 36.53
C SER A 39 -11.47 12.89 36.28
N LYS A 40 -12.40 13.68 36.85
CA LYS A 40 -12.46 15.15 36.69
C LYS A 40 -11.17 15.87 37.11
N ASP A 41 -10.43 15.26 38.04
CA ASP A 41 -9.29 15.88 38.70
C ASP A 41 -7.99 15.80 37.88
N ILE A 42 -7.86 14.84 36.97
CA ILE A 42 -6.60 14.57 36.25
C ILE A 42 -6.52 15.37 34.93
N HIS A 43 -7.65 15.73 34.33
CA HIS A 43 -7.68 16.47 33.09
C HIS A 43 -8.76 17.56 33.14
N LYS A 44 -8.38 18.83 33.03
CA LYS A 44 -9.32 19.96 32.82
C LYS A 44 -10.16 19.86 31.53
N ILE A 45 -9.99 18.82 30.74
CA ILE A 45 -10.50 18.67 29.39
C ILE A 45 -11.71 17.72 29.41
N PHE A 46 -12.77 18.15 30.09
CA PHE A 46 -14.11 17.55 29.97
C PHE A 46 -15.03 18.39 29.09
N ASP A 47 -14.44 19.28 28.30
CA ASP A 47 -15.22 20.17 27.47
C ASP A 47 -15.74 19.44 26.23
N GLU A 48 -17.04 19.52 26.01
CA GLU A 48 -17.69 19.23 24.74
C GLU A 48 -16.97 19.90 23.56
N LYS A 49 -16.38 21.08 23.80
CA LYS A 49 -15.54 21.82 22.85
C LYS A 49 -14.31 21.03 22.37
N PHE A 50 -13.68 20.25 23.25
CA PHE A 50 -12.55 19.41 22.87
C PHE A 50 -13.00 18.26 21.97
N LEU A 51 -14.07 17.57 22.35
CA LEU A 51 -14.66 16.49 21.55
C LEU A 51 -15.09 17.02 20.17
N TYR A 52 -15.74 18.19 20.14
CA TYR A 52 -16.14 18.84 18.90
C TYR A 52 -14.94 19.18 18.00
N ARG A 53 -13.87 19.76 18.55
CA ARG A 53 -12.62 20.03 17.79
C ARG A 53 -11.98 18.75 17.27
N HIS A 54 -12.00 17.68 18.06
CA HIS A 54 -11.49 16.38 17.65
C HIS A 54 -12.30 15.80 16.48
N GLN A 55 -13.63 15.82 16.57
CA GLN A 55 -14.53 15.38 15.50
C GLN A 55 -14.32 16.19 14.21
N LEU A 56 -14.20 17.52 14.30
CA LEU A 56 -13.87 18.36 13.14
C LEU A 56 -12.53 18.00 12.51
N THR A 57 -11.52 17.70 13.33
CA THR A 57 -10.19 17.30 12.84
C THR A 57 -10.26 15.94 12.14
N LYS A 58 -10.99 14.98 12.70
CA LYS A 58 -11.24 13.67 12.11
C LYS A 58 -11.92 13.80 10.74
N ALA A 59 -13.01 14.56 10.66
CA ALA A 59 -13.74 14.80 9.41
C ALA A 59 -12.87 15.49 8.34
N ARG A 60 -12.03 16.47 8.72
CA ARG A 60 -11.07 17.11 7.80
C ARG A 60 -10.02 16.12 7.30
N ASN A 61 -9.54 15.22 8.16
CA ASN A 61 -8.56 14.22 7.78
C ASN A 61 -9.15 13.14 6.86
N GLU A 62 -10.41 12.75 7.08
CA GLU A 62 -11.15 11.84 6.19
C GLU A 62 -11.28 12.45 4.79
N LYS A 63 -11.75 13.69 4.67
CA LYS A 63 -11.81 14.40 3.37
C LYS A 63 -10.45 14.52 2.68
N ARG A 64 -9.38 14.75 3.45
CA ARG A 64 -8.01 14.79 2.90
C ARG A 64 -7.54 13.41 2.44
N LYS A 65 -7.98 12.34 3.11
CA LYS A 65 -7.64 10.96 2.75
C LYS A 65 -8.34 10.56 1.45
N GLU A 66 -9.62 10.90 1.30
CA GLU A 66 -10.40 10.71 0.06
C GLU A 66 -9.71 11.39 -1.12
N ARG A 67 -9.42 12.68 -1.00
CA ARG A 67 -8.69 13.42 -2.07
C ARG A 67 -7.33 12.80 -2.40
N ARG A 68 -6.59 12.33 -1.39
CA ARG A 68 -5.30 11.65 -1.63
C ARG A 68 -5.47 10.31 -2.33
N ALA A 69 -6.56 9.59 -2.08
CA ALA A 69 -6.90 8.34 -2.75
C ALA A 69 -7.22 8.61 -4.23
N GLU A 70 -8.06 9.62 -4.52
CA GLU A 70 -8.34 10.07 -5.89
C GLU A 70 -7.05 10.39 -6.66
N TRP A 71 -6.16 11.19 -6.05
CA TRP A 71 -4.85 11.50 -6.65
C TRP A 71 -3.92 10.29 -6.80
N ALA A 72 -4.09 9.26 -5.97
CA ALA A 72 -3.32 8.03 -6.11
C ALA A 72 -3.83 7.21 -7.30
N GLU A 73 -5.15 7.10 -7.46
CA GLU A 73 -5.79 6.43 -8.60
C GLU A 73 -5.46 7.12 -9.93
N GLU A 74 -5.54 8.44 -9.99
CA GLU A 74 -5.15 9.20 -11.19
C GLU A 74 -3.69 8.95 -11.57
N ARG A 75 -2.78 8.94 -10.59
CA ARG A 75 -1.37 8.64 -10.84
C ARG A 75 -1.15 7.19 -11.28
N GLN A 76 -1.93 6.23 -10.78
CA GLN A 76 -1.87 4.85 -11.26
C GLN A 76 -2.32 4.75 -12.72
N LYS A 77 -3.47 5.34 -13.06
CA LYS A 77 -3.96 5.40 -14.45
C LYS A 77 -2.96 6.04 -15.40
N GLN A 78 -2.32 7.13 -14.99
CA GLN A 78 -1.27 7.77 -15.80
C GLN A 78 -0.03 6.88 -15.97
N LYS A 79 0.39 6.15 -14.93
CA LYS A 79 1.50 5.19 -15.03
C LYS A 79 1.15 4.05 -15.98
N GLU A 80 -0.05 3.50 -15.88
CA GLU A 80 -0.53 2.43 -16.76
C GLU A 80 -0.60 2.88 -18.22
N ALA A 81 -1.16 4.06 -18.49
CA ALA A 81 -1.20 4.64 -19.82
C ALA A 81 0.21 4.86 -20.41
N ARG A 82 1.16 5.35 -19.59
CA ARG A 82 2.57 5.50 -20.01
C ARG A 82 3.21 4.15 -20.34
N LEU A 83 2.97 3.12 -19.53
CA LEU A 83 3.48 1.78 -19.77
C LEU A 83 2.87 1.15 -21.02
N GLN A 84 1.57 1.33 -21.25
CA GLN A 84 0.90 0.88 -22.48
C GLN A 84 1.47 1.58 -23.71
N ALA A 85 1.60 2.92 -23.68
CA ALA A 85 2.22 3.68 -24.76
C ALA A 85 3.66 3.25 -25.03
N GLN A 86 4.43 2.92 -23.98
CA GLN A 86 5.79 2.40 -24.13
C GLN A 86 5.80 1.02 -24.80
N LYS A 87 4.90 0.10 -24.40
CA LYS A 87 4.75 -1.22 -25.03
C LYS A 87 4.34 -1.11 -26.49
N GLU A 88 3.39 -0.23 -26.81
CA GLU A 88 2.97 0.02 -28.20
C GLU A 88 4.11 0.57 -29.05
N ARG A 89 4.90 1.52 -28.52
CA ARG A 89 6.09 2.05 -29.22
C ARG A 89 7.10 0.94 -29.48
N HIS A 90 7.35 0.08 -28.49
CA HIS A 90 8.25 -1.05 -28.63
C HIS A 90 7.75 -2.04 -29.69
N GLN A 91 6.46 -2.39 -29.67
CA GLN A 91 5.85 -3.27 -30.67
C GLN A 91 5.92 -2.68 -32.08
N LYS A 92 5.61 -1.38 -32.24
CA LYS A 92 5.73 -0.67 -33.52
C LYS A 92 7.17 -0.66 -34.03
N ALA A 93 8.14 -0.44 -33.15
CA ALA A 93 9.56 -0.49 -33.49
C ALA A 93 10.00 -1.89 -33.95
N LEU A 94 9.61 -2.94 -33.21
CA LEU A 94 9.87 -4.33 -33.63
C LEU A 94 9.23 -4.65 -34.98
N GLY A 95 7.95 -4.31 -35.19
CA GLY A 95 7.27 -4.54 -36.46
C GLY A 95 7.81 -3.70 -37.62
N ALA A 96 8.47 -2.57 -37.35
CA ALA A 96 9.18 -1.79 -38.36
C ALA A 96 10.53 -2.45 -38.74
N VAL A 97 11.25 -2.97 -37.76
CA VAL A 97 12.49 -3.75 -37.95
C VAL A 97 12.24 -5.01 -38.76
N GLU A 98 11.16 -5.74 -38.46
CA GLU A 98 10.74 -6.93 -39.22
C GLU A 98 10.41 -6.57 -40.67
N ARG A 99 9.62 -5.51 -40.89
CA ARG A 99 9.26 -5.03 -42.24
C ARG A 99 10.45 -4.54 -43.06
N ALA A 100 11.47 -3.96 -42.41
CA ALA A 100 12.70 -3.54 -43.07
C ALA A 100 13.61 -4.71 -43.49
N GLY A 101 13.26 -5.97 -43.17
CA GLY A 101 14.08 -7.14 -43.46
C GLY A 101 15.37 -7.23 -42.63
N CYS A 102 15.57 -6.29 -41.70
CA CYS A 102 16.76 -6.19 -40.84
C CYS A 102 16.71 -7.11 -39.61
N GLY A 103 15.64 -7.90 -39.43
CA GLY A 103 15.49 -8.83 -38.31
C GLY A 103 16.62 -9.86 -38.19
N ARG A 104 17.32 -10.18 -39.29
CA ARG A 104 18.48 -11.09 -39.31
C ARG A 104 19.82 -10.42 -38.99
N LEU A 105 19.90 -9.08 -39.00
CA LEU A 105 21.12 -8.31 -38.74
C LEU A 105 21.22 -7.82 -37.29
N ILE A 106 20.11 -7.73 -36.57
CA ILE A 106 20.07 -7.28 -35.16
C ILE A 106 20.41 -8.43 -34.18
N GLY A 107 20.42 -9.69 -34.67
CA GLY A 107 20.79 -10.86 -33.86
C GLY A 107 22.29 -11.02 -33.57
N ASN A 108 23.18 -10.26 -34.20
CA ASN A 108 24.63 -10.50 -34.14
C ASN A 108 25.48 -9.35 -33.57
N SER A 109 24.90 -8.25 -33.06
CA SER A 109 25.68 -7.23 -32.34
C SER A 109 25.50 -7.38 -30.83
N THR A 110 26.42 -8.11 -30.22
CA THR A 110 26.64 -8.24 -28.76
C THR A 110 27.14 -6.94 -28.12
N GLY A 111 26.65 -5.77 -28.55
CA GLY A 111 27.36 -4.50 -28.33
C GLY A 111 26.54 -3.31 -27.83
N PHE A 112 25.21 -3.37 -27.70
CA PHE A 112 24.43 -2.17 -27.32
C PHE A 112 23.66 -2.32 -26.01
N VAL A 113 24.43 -2.15 -24.92
CA VAL A 113 24.09 -1.52 -23.64
C VAL A 113 22.61 -1.58 -23.20
N SER A 114 22.22 -2.70 -22.59
CA SER A 114 21.05 -2.73 -21.68
C SER A 114 21.17 -3.78 -20.56
N ARG A 115 22.19 -4.66 -20.61
CA ARG A 115 22.43 -5.67 -19.56
C ARG A 115 22.95 -5.10 -18.23
N GLY A 116 23.58 -3.92 -18.22
CA GLY A 116 24.11 -3.31 -16.99
C GLY A 116 23.04 -2.75 -16.03
N ILE A 117 21.94 -2.23 -16.57
CA ILE A 117 20.91 -1.56 -15.76
C ILE A 117 19.91 -2.56 -15.18
N LEU A 118 19.65 -3.67 -15.88
CA LEU A 118 18.73 -4.71 -15.39
C LEU A 118 19.37 -5.58 -14.30
N ALA A 119 20.67 -5.89 -14.41
CA ALA A 119 21.39 -6.68 -13.41
C ALA A 119 21.58 -5.93 -12.07
N GLN A 120 21.80 -4.61 -12.10
CA GLN A 120 21.93 -3.81 -10.88
C GLN A 120 20.61 -3.63 -10.11
N ARG A 121 19.45 -3.73 -10.77
CA ARG A 121 18.15 -3.69 -10.08
C ARG A 121 17.85 -5.00 -9.36
N GLN A 122 18.13 -6.14 -9.99
CA GLN A 122 17.91 -7.46 -9.37
C GLN A 122 18.78 -7.68 -8.13
N ALA A 123 20.02 -7.19 -8.12
CA ALA A 123 20.92 -7.30 -6.96
C ALA A 123 20.50 -6.40 -5.77
N LYS A 124 19.81 -5.28 -6.02
CA LYS A 124 19.28 -4.41 -4.97
C LYS A 124 18.01 -4.96 -4.33
N ASP A 125 17.16 -5.62 -5.11
CA ASP A 125 15.92 -6.23 -4.61
C ASP A 125 16.17 -7.52 -3.83
N SER A 126 17.28 -8.24 -4.09
CA SER A 126 17.67 -9.44 -3.34
C SER A 126 18.47 -9.17 -2.04
N ALA A 127 18.92 -7.93 -1.82
CA ALA A 127 19.77 -7.56 -0.69
C ALA A 127 19.03 -6.89 0.49
N SER A 128 17.70 -6.81 0.43
CA SER A 128 16.89 -6.30 1.55
C SER A 128 16.37 -7.48 2.37
N PRO A 129 16.87 -7.71 3.61
CA PRO A 129 16.32 -8.73 4.47
C PRO A 129 14.92 -8.33 4.97
N PRO A 130 14.08 -9.31 5.34
CA PRO A 130 12.70 -9.10 5.79
C PRO A 130 12.58 -8.32 7.11
#